data_AF-A0A2V5YUE1-F1
#
_entry.id   AF-A0A2V5YUE1-F1
#
_cell.length_a   1.000
_cell.length_b   1.000
_cell.length_c   1.000
_cell.angle_alpha   90.00
_cell.angle_beta   90.00
_cell.angle_gamma   90.00
#
_symmetry.space_group_name_H-M   'P 1'
#
loop_
_entity.id
_entity.type
_entity.pdbx_description
1 polymer ?
#
loop_
_entity_poly.entity_id
_entity_poly.type
_entity_poly.pdbx_seq_one_letter_code
_entity_poly.pdbx_strand_id
1 'polypeptide(L)'
;MHKVNTTKMVEVTWSSPKRKFVGAGKEISEELGRKPESTDLNERHPFDVEILRIPPGKAPYSYHSHSAQWEFYHVISGSGVVRHEDGTTTIEA
;
A
#
# COMPACT_ATOMS: atom_id res chain seq x y z
N MET A 1 7.40 -1.03 -23.94
CA MET A 1 7.62 -0.81 -22.50
C MET A 1 6.67 0.26 -22.04
N HIS A 2 5.75 -0.06 -21.13
CA HIS A 2 4.82 0.90 -20.55
C HIS A 2 5.50 1.57 -19.33
N LYS A 3 5.53 2.90 -19.27
CA LYS A 3 6.19 3.65 -18.20
C LYS A 3 5.20 4.65 -17.61
N VAL A 4 5.01 4.57 -16.29
CA VAL A 4 4.10 5.44 -15.54
C VAL A 4 4.91 6.49 -14.77
N ASN A 5 4.42 7.74 -14.76
CA ASN A 5 4.98 8.80 -13.93
C ASN A 5 4.15 8.95 -12.66
N THR A 6 4.73 8.58 -11.51
CA THR A 6 4.05 8.56 -10.22
C THR A 6 3.59 9.95 -9.74
N THR A 7 4.15 11.04 -10.27
CA THR A 7 3.69 12.41 -9.92
C THR A 7 2.37 12.78 -10.59
N LYS A 8 1.97 12.05 -11.64
CA LYS A 8 0.73 12.27 -12.39
C LYS A 8 -0.38 11.28 -12.07
N MET A 9 -0.08 10.24 -11.29
CA MET A 9 -1.06 9.25 -10.86
C MET A 9 -2.07 9.87 -9.89
N VAL A 10 -3.33 9.48 -10.05
CA VAL A 10 -4.40 9.80 -9.10
C VAL A 10 -4.06 9.12 -7.77
N GLU A 11 -4.24 9.86 -6.68
CA GLU A 11 -4.18 9.30 -5.34
C GLU A 11 -5.60 8.98 -4.87
N VAL A 12 -5.86 7.71 -4.58
CA VAL A 12 -7.16 7.25 -4.09
C VAL A 12 -7.12 7.23 -2.57
N THR A 13 -8.07 7.93 -1.93
CA THR A 13 -8.12 8.02 -0.46
C THR A 13 -9.18 7.09 0.12
N TRP A 14 -8.89 6.49 1.28
CA TRP A 14 -9.86 5.69 2.02
C TRP A 14 -9.82 6.00 3.51
N SER A 15 -10.93 5.72 4.17
CA SER A 15 -11.00 5.74 5.63
C SER A 15 -12.02 4.73 6.15
N SER A 16 -11.69 4.11 7.28
CA SER A 16 -12.64 3.32 8.06
C SER A 16 -13.81 4.18 8.56
N PRO A 17 -14.99 3.61 8.88
CA PRO A 17 -16.16 4.38 9.34
C PRO A 17 -15.88 5.30 10.55
N LYS A 18 -15.00 4.88 11.47
CA LYS A 18 -14.58 5.66 12.65
C LYS A 18 -13.30 6.48 12.43
N ARG A 19 -12.77 6.52 11.20
CA ARG A 19 -11.54 7.21 10.80
C ARG A 19 -10.31 6.88 11.67
N LYS A 20 -10.32 5.68 12.26
CA LYS A 20 -9.18 5.12 12.98
C LYS A 20 -8.11 4.72 11.98
N PHE A 21 -8.53 4.03 10.92
CA PHE A 21 -7.70 3.66 9.79
C PHE A 21 -7.93 4.59 8.61
N VAL A 22 -6.85 5.15 8.06
CA VAL A 22 -6.86 6.13 6.96
C VAL A 22 -5.58 5.95 6.14
N GLY A 23 -5.72 5.96 4.82
CA GLY A 23 -4.60 5.92 3.89
C GLY A 23 -4.96 6.58 2.56
N ALA A 24 -3.94 6.81 1.75
CA ALA A 24 -4.07 7.30 0.39
C ALA A 24 -3.06 6.61 -0.50
N GLY A 25 -3.51 6.06 -1.62
CA GLY A 25 -2.77 5.10 -2.42
C GLY A 25 -2.61 5.52 -3.86
N LYS A 26 -1.46 5.18 -4.45
CA LYS A 26 -1.24 5.23 -5.90
C LYS A 26 -1.01 3.82 -6.39
N GLU A 27 -2.01 3.26 -7.07
CA GLU A 27 -2.03 1.87 -7.54
C GLU A 27 -1.13 1.69 -8.78
N ILE A 28 0.17 1.51 -8.57
CA ILE A 28 1.16 1.41 -9.66
C ILE A 28 0.86 0.23 -10.56
N SER A 29 0.48 -0.91 -9.99
CA SER A 29 0.21 -2.10 -10.80
C SER A 29 -0.99 -1.93 -11.73
N GLU A 30 -2.05 -1.26 -11.28
CA GLU A 30 -3.22 -0.96 -12.11
C GLU A 30 -2.86 0.00 -13.25
N GLU A 31 -2.12 1.08 -12.96
CA GLU A 31 -1.61 2.01 -13.98
C GLU A 31 -0.65 1.34 -14.98
N LEU A 32 0.04 0.27 -14.58
CA LEU A 32 0.88 -0.54 -15.46
C LEU A 32 0.11 -1.60 -16.25
N GLY A 33 -1.21 -1.72 -16.06
CA GLY A 33 -2.10 -2.58 -16.85
C GLY A 33 -2.68 -3.79 -16.10
N ARG A 34 -2.46 -3.92 -14.79
CA ARG A 34 -3.14 -4.93 -13.98
C ARG A 34 -4.65 -4.73 -14.01
N LYS A 35 -5.42 -5.80 -14.21
CA LYS A 35 -6.89 -5.80 -14.10
C LYS A 35 -7.33 -6.36 -12.74
N PRO A 36 -7.53 -5.55 -11.69
CA PRO A 36 -7.64 -6.01 -10.30
C PRO A 36 -8.71 -7.08 -10.09
N GLU A 37 -9.85 -6.98 -10.79
CA GLU A 37 -10.98 -7.91 -10.68
C GLU A 37 -10.81 -9.21 -11.50
N SER A 38 -9.81 -9.29 -12.38
CA SER A 38 -9.60 -10.47 -13.21
C SER A 38 -8.91 -11.61 -12.46
N THR A 39 -9.41 -12.83 -12.68
CA THR A 39 -8.81 -14.08 -12.20
C THR A 39 -7.95 -14.77 -13.26
N ASP A 40 -7.87 -14.22 -14.49
CA ASP A 40 -7.01 -14.75 -15.55
C ASP A 40 -5.54 -14.55 -15.18
N LEU A 41 -4.79 -15.65 -15.15
CA LEU A 41 -3.36 -15.64 -14.85
C LEU A 41 -2.55 -14.75 -15.81
N ASN A 42 -3.00 -14.59 -17.06
CA ASN A 42 -2.32 -13.76 -18.06
C ASN A 42 -2.56 -12.26 -17.85
N GLU A 43 -3.58 -11.89 -17.07
CA GLU A 43 -3.93 -10.50 -16.75
C GLU A 43 -3.45 -10.08 -15.36
N ARG A 44 -2.71 -10.96 -14.68
CA ARG A 44 -2.15 -10.75 -13.35
C ARG A 44 -0.69 -10.30 -13.43
N HIS A 45 -0.32 -9.45 -12.49
CA HIS A 45 1.08 -9.24 -12.14
C HIS A 45 1.49 -10.29 -11.09
N PRO A 46 2.78 -10.65 -11.00
CA PRO A 46 3.27 -11.59 -9.98
C PRO A 46 3.07 -11.06 -8.55
N PHE A 47 3.00 -9.74 -8.40
CA PHE A 47 2.67 -9.02 -7.18
C PHE A 47 2.11 -7.65 -7.55
N ASP A 48 1.35 -7.04 -6.64
CA ASP A 48 0.89 -5.67 -6.78
C ASP A 48 1.89 -4.72 -6.12
N VAL A 49 1.91 -3.47 -6.60
CA VAL A 49 2.77 -2.40 -6.11
C VAL A 49 1.91 -1.16 -5.94
N GLU A 50 2.01 -0.55 -4.77
CA GLU A 50 1.32 0.66 -4.39
C GLU A 50 2.33 1.65 -3.78
N ILE A 51 2.16 2.95 -4.02
CA ILE A 51 2.74 3.97 -3.12
C ILE A 51 1.66 4.41 -2.14
N LEU A 52 1.82 3.99 -0.89
CA LEU A 52 0.94 4.34 0.22
C LEU A 52 1.43 5.59 0.96
N ARG A 53 0.50 6.50 1.25
CA ARG A 53 0.70 7.67 2.12
C ARG A 53 -0.22 7.59 3.34
N ILE A 54 0.38 7.68 4.52
CA ILE A 54 -0.32 7.64 5.81
C ILE A 54 -0.31 9.05 6.43
N PRO A 55 -1.47 9.65 6.76
CA PRO A 55 -1.49 10.93 7.45
C PRO A 55 -0.87 10.86 8.86
N PRO A 56 -0.29 11.95 9.38
CA PRO A 56 0.27 11.97 10.73
C PRO A 56 -0.73 11.48 11.79
N GLY A 57 -0.26 10.61 12.69
CA GLY A 57 -1.07 10.05 13.78
C GLY A 57 -2.14 9.02 13.35
N LYS A 58 -2.09 8.54 12.10
CA LYS A 58 -2.99 7.49 11.58
C LYS A 58 -2.24 6.19 11.32
N ALA A 59 -3.01 5.11 11.17
CA ALA A 59 -2.55 3.84 10.63
C ALA A 59 -3.41 3.49 9.40
N PRO A 60 -2.86 2.81 8.39
CA PRO A 60 -3.63 2.45 7.20
C PRO A 60 -4.54 1.23 7.45
N TYR A 61 -4.13 0.32 8.34
CA TYR A 61 -4.80 -0.96 8.59
C TYR A 61 -4.79 -1.35 10.08
N SER A 62 -5.65 -2.29 10.47
CA SER A 62 -5.53 -2.97 11.77
C SER A 62 -4.31 -3.88 11.80
N TYR A 63 -3.83 -4.25 12.98
CA TYR A 63 -2.82 -5.30 13.11
C TYR A 63 -3.38 -6.64 12.61
N HIS A 64 -2.70 -7.31 11.68
CA HIS A 64 -3.17 -8.51 11.00
C HIS A 64 -1.99 -9.35 10.46
N SER A 65 -2.31 -10.52 9.88
CA SER A 65 -1.37 -11.39 9.17
C SER A 65 -2.00 -11.93 7.89
N HIS A 66 -1.15 -12.33 6.94
CA HIS A 66 -1.57 -12.98 5.70
C HIS A 66 -1.25 -14.47 5.76
N SER A 67 -2.16 -15.31 5.26
CA SER A 67 -1.96 -16.77 5.22
C SER A 67 -1.28 -17.24 3.93
N ALA A 68 -1.46 -16.53 2.82
CA ALA A 68 -1.02 -16.94 1.48
C ALA A 68 -0.24 -15.87 0.71
N GLN A 69 -0.14 -14.66 1.26
CA GLN A 69 0.53 -13.51 0.66
C GLN A 69 1.60 -12.99 1.61
N TRP A 70 2.56 -12.26 1.06
CA TRP A 70 3.51 -11.46 1.84
C TRP A 70 3.35 -10.01 1.39
N GLU A 71 3.59 -9.09 2.33
CA GLU A 71 3.71 -7.67 2.05
C GLU A 71 5.11 -7.21 2.43
N PHE A 72 5.61 -6.23 1.69
CA PHE A 72 6.89 -5.61 1.96
C PHE A 72 6.76 -4.11 1.81
N TYR A 73 7.27 -3.39 2.80
CA TYR A 73 7.25 -1.94 2.83
C TYR A 73 8.66 -1.40 2.69
N HIS A 74 8.83 -0.47 1.75
CA HIS A 74 10.02 0.38 1.64
C HIS A 74 9.61 1.81 1.99
N VAL A 75 10.16 2.35 3.08
CA VAL A 75 9.90 3.73 3.48
C VAL A 75 10.67 4.64 2.54
N ILE A 76 9.96 5.45 1.75
CA ILE A 76 10.56 6.36 0.76
C ILE A 76 10.50 7.83 1.17
N SER A 77 9.75 8.16 2.21
CA SER A 77 9.64 9.51 2.78
C SER A 77 9.01 9.48 4.17
N GLY A 78 9.48 10.35 5.06
CA GLY A 78 8.95 10.52 6.40
C GLY A 78 9.43 9.46 7.39
N SER A 79 8.76 9.38 8.53
CA SER A 79 9.06 8.43 9.61
C SER A 79 7.79 7.97 10.30
N GLY A 80 7.90 6.87 11.06
CA GLY A 80 6.77 6.27 11.74
C GLY A 80 7.17 5.12 12.65
N VAL A 81 6.19 4.30 13.01
CA VAL A 81 6.37 3.14 13.89
C VAL A 81 5.63 1.96 13.29
N VAL A 82 6.31 0.82 13.17
CA VAL A 82 5.72 -0.46 12.78
C VAL A 82 5.44 -1.27 14.04
N ARG A 83 4.23 -1.81 14.14
CA ARG A 83 3.86 -2.80 15.18
C ARG A 83 4.06 -4.21 14.63
N HIS A 84 4.82 -5.04 15.33
CA HIS A 84 5.05 -6.45 15.04
C HIS A 84 4.81 -7.30 16.30
N GLU A 85 5.00 -8.62 16.21
CA GLU A 85 4.70 -9.54 17.32
C GLU A 85 5.46 -9.21 18.61
N ASP A 86 6.73 -8.82 18.50
CA ASP A 86 7.59 -8.48 19.64
C ASP A 86 7.46 -7.04 20.14
N GLY A 87 6.56 -6.23 19.56
CA GLY A 87 6.31 -4.86 20.00
C GLY A 87 6.29 -3.84 18.86
N THR A 88 7.10 -2.79 18.99
CA THR A 88 7.11 -1.67 18.04
C THR A 88 8.52 -1.23 17.68
N THR A 89 8.76 -0.99 16.40
CA THR A 89 10.04 -0.52 15.86
C THR A 89 9.84 0.80 15.12
N THR A 90 10.68 1.81 15.41
CA THR A 90 10.72 3.07 14.67
C THR A 90 11.31 2.84 13.28
N ILE A 91 10.72 3.48 12.27
CA ILE A 91 11.17 3.42 10.88
C ILE A 91 11.26 4.82 10.28
N GLU A 92 12.16 5.00 9.32
CA GLU A 92 12.37 6.23 8.56
C GLU A 92 12.89 5.91 7.14
N ALA A 93 12.82 6.91 6.25
CA ALA A 93 13.28 6.83 4.87
C ALA A 93 14.81 6.94 4.74
#